data_AF-A0A7S0NV82-F1
#
_entry.id   AF-A0A7S0NV82-F1
#
_cell.length_a   1.000
_cell.length_b   1.000
_cell.length_c   1.000
_cell.angle_alpha   90.00
_cell.angle_beta   90.00
_cell.angle_gamma   90.00
#
_symmetry.space_group_name_H-M   'P 1'
#
loop_
_entity.id
_entity.type
_entity.pdbx_description
1 polymer ?
#
loop_
_entity_poly.entity_id
_entity_poly.type
_entity_poly.pdbx_seq_one_letter_code
_entity_poly.pdbx_strand_id
1 'polypeptide(L)'
;GGGVSDARVGGLKETLARAIGRLSEDLYADKAHFVMELVQNADDNDYFPGTEPYILFILGGDYLSLVNNEVGFGADNVRALCQIARSTKTSRDGYIGEKG
;
A
#
# COMPACT_ATOMS: atom_id res chain seq x y z
N GLY A 1 -0.39 -24.70 21.85
CA GLY A 1 -0.49 -24.30 20.43
C GLY A 1 -0.24 -22.81 20.24
N GLY A 2 0.99 -22.34 20.50
CA GLY A 2 1.38 -20.91 20.35
C GLY A 2 2.38 -20.61 19.22
N GLY A 3 3.09 -21.62 18.67
CA GLY A 3 4.16 -21.38 17.70
C GLY A 3 3.69 -20.99 16.28
N VAL A 4 2.47 -21.36 15.90
CA VAL A 4 1.93 -21.11 14.55
C VAL A 4 1.33 -19.70 14.40
N SER A 5 0.89 -19.06 15.48
CA SER A 5 0.42 -17.67 15.42
C SER A 5 1.59 -16.69 15.36
N ASP A 6 2.65 -16.93 16.11
CA ASP A 6 3.81 -16.04 16.21
C ASP A 6 4.64 -16.01 14.92
N ALA A 7 4.79 -17.18 14.28
CA ALA A 7 5.42 -17.28 12.95
C ALA A 7 4.60 -16.56 11.85
N ARG A 8 3.26 -16.56 11.96
CA ARG A 8 2.39 -15.83 11.00
C ARG A 8 2.47 -14.32 11.20
N VAL A 9 2.55 -13.85 12.44
CA VAL A 9 2.74 -12.43 12.77
C VAL A 9 4.14 -11.96 12.35
N GLY A 10 5.17 -12.77 12.58
CA GLY A 10 6.54 -12.48 12.12
C GLY A 10 6.64 -12.34 10.61
N GLY A 11 6.04 -13.28 9.86
CA GLY A 11 6.01 -13.21 8.40
C GLY A 11 5.28 -11.99 7.84
N LEU A 12 4.24 -11.51 8.52
CA LEU A 12 3.54 -10.28 8.14
C LEU A 12 4.41 -9.04 8.38
N LYS A 13 5.13 -8.97 9.51
CA LYS A 13 6.04 -7.85 9.82
C LYS A 13 7.18 -7.73 8.81
N GLU A 14 7.83 -8.83 8.46
CA GLU A 14 8.92 -8.83 7.46
C GLU A 14 8.42 -8.43 6.07
N THR A 15 7.22 -8.87 5.72
CA THR A 15 6.57 -8.52 4.46
C THR A 15 6.26 -7.02 4.40
N LEU A 16 5.71 -6.45 5.48
CA LEU A 16 5.44 -5.02 5.59
C LEU A 16 6.72 -4.20 5.51
N ALA A 17 7.78 -4.60 6.22
CA ALA A 17 9.07 -3.90 6.21
C ALA A 17 9.67 -3.83 4.79
N ARG A 18 9.56 -4.91 4.00
CA ARG A 18 10.01 -4.93 2.60
C ARG A 18 9.14 -4.09 1.67
N ALA A 19 7.82 -4.07 1.90
CA ALA A 19 6.92 -3.21 1.14
C ALA A 19 7.25 -1.74 1.38
N ILE A 20 7.49 -1.36 2.64
CA ILE A 20 7.92 0.00 3.03
C ILE A 20 9.27 0.35 2.38
N GLY A 21 10.23 -0.57 2.38
CA GLY A 21 11.53 -0.34 1.75
C GLY A 21 11.44 -0.03 0.25
N ARG A 22 10.62 -0.79 -0.49
CA ARG A 22 10.39 -0.56 -1.92
C ARG A 22 9.64 0.74 -2.18
N LEU A 23 8.59 0.98 -1.41
CA LEU A 23 7.83 2.22 -1.49
C LEU A 23 8.75 3.43 -1.25
N SER A 24 9.70 3.31 -0.33
CA SER A 24 10.71 4.34 -0.07
C SER A 24 11.65 4.55 -1.26
N GLU A 25 12.05 3.51 -1.98
CA GLU A 25 12.91 3.63 -3.17
C GLU A 25 12.17 4.34 -4.31
N ASP A 26 10.92 3.95 -4.57
CA ASP A 26 10.07 4.57 -5.62
C ASP A 26 9.73 6.03 -5.30
N LEU A 27 9.52 6.34 -4.01
CA LEU A 27 9.33 7.69 -3.46
C LEU A 27 10.47 8.67 -3.78
N TYR A 28 11.72 8.19 -3.80
CA TYR A 28 12.89 9.02 -4.10
C TYR A 28 13.08 9.25 -5.61
N ALA A 29 12.47 8.44 -6.47
CA ALA A 29 12.59 8.53 -7.92
C ALA A 29 11.67 9.59 -8.53
N ASP A 30 10.41 9.69 -8.11
CA ASP A 30 9.48 10.75 -8.55
C ASP A 30 8.36 11.03 -7.51
N LYS A 31 8.53 12.13 -6.77
CA LYS A 31 7.63 12.50 -5.66
C LYS A 31 6.22 12.84 -6.09
N ALA A 32 6.01 13.36 -7.30
CA ALA A 32 4.68 13.71 -7.79
C ALA A 32 3.91 12.44 -8.20
N HIS A 33 4.60 11.49 -8.83
CA HIS A 33 4.04 10.18 -9.16
C HIS A 33 3.54 9.43 -7.91
N PHE A 34 4.31 9.43 -6.82
CA PHE A 34 3.90 8.78 -5.57
C PHE A 34 2.57 9.34 -5.01
N VAL A 35 2.41 10.67 -4.97
CA VAL A 35 1.17 11.27 -4.47
C VAL A 35 -0.01 10.88 -5.35
N MET A 36 0.19 10.82 -6.67
CA MET A 36 -0.85 10.39 -7.61
C MET A 36 -1.22 8.92 -7.43
N GLU A 37 -0.26 8.02 -7.19
CA GLU A 37 -0.54 6.61 -6.91
C GLU A 37 -1.37 6.44 -5.62
N LEU A 38 -1.13 7.26 -4.61
CA LEU A 38 -1.93 7.25 -3.38
C LEU A 38 -3.38 7.72 -3.62
N VAL A 39 -3.58 8.73 -4.48
CA VAL A 39 -4.92 9.16 -4.88
C VAL A 39 -5.62 8.07 -5.69
N GLN A 40 -4.91 7.43 -6.61
CA GLN A 40 -5.44 6.30 -7.39
C GLN A 40 -5.87 5.14 -6.48
N ASN A 41 -5.05 4.76 -5.49
CA ASN A 41 -5.44 3.74 -4.52
C ASN A 41 -6.72 4.09 -3.75
N ALA A 42 -6.95 5.37 -3.44
CA ALA A 42 -8.19 5.80 -2.80
C ALA A 42 -9.38 5.79 -3.77
N ASP A 43 -9.16 6.03 -5.06
CA ASP A 43 -10.20 5.97 -6.09
C ASP A 43 -10.61 4.51 -6.40
N ASP A 44 -9.65 3.58 -6.35
CA ASP A 44 -9.85 2.13 -6.57
C ASP A 44 -10.52 1.41 -5.38
N ASN A 45 -10.73 2.09 -4.26
CA ASN A 45 -11.32 1.50 -3.06
C ASN A 45 -12.83 1.24 -3.20
N ASP A 46 -13.32 0.23 -2.47
CA ASP A 46 -14.74 0.01 -2.28
C ASP A 46 -15.30 0.96 -1.21
N TYR A 47 -16.41 1.62 -1.52
CA TYR A 47 -17.14 2.50 -0.60
C TYR A 47 -18.57 2.01 -0.39
N PHE A 48 -19.13 2.27 0.80
CA PHE A 48 -20.53 1.93 1.07
C PHE A 48 -21.47 2.74 0.18
N PRO A 49 -22.52 2.11 -0.40
CA PRO A 49 -23.50 2.80 -1.23
C PRO A 49 -24.12 4.01 -0.54
N GLY A 50 -24.20 5.14 -1.25
CA GLY A 50 -24.78 6.38 -0.72
C GLY A 50 -23.84 7.21 0.17
N THR A 51 -22.59 6.82 0.32
CA THR A 51 -21.55 7.63 0.98
C THR A 51 -20.82 8.47 -0.06
N GLU A 52 -20.44 9.71 0.30
CA GLU A 52 -19.52 10.51 -0.50
C GLU A 52 -18.07 10.10 -0.15
N PRO A 53 -17.30 9.56 -1.12
CA PRO A 53 -15.90 9.22 -0.88
C PRO A 53 -15.06 10.46 -0.56
N TYR A 54 -14.11 10.33 0.35
CA TYR A 54 -13.13 11.38 0.60
C TYR A 54 -11.73 10.83 0.81
N ILE A 55 -10.75 11.70 0.57
CA ILE A 55 -9.37 11.50 0.99
C ILE A 55 -8.90 12.73 1.77
N LEU A 56 -8.25 12.49 2.90
CA LEU A 56 -7.71 13.52 3.79
C LEU A 56 -6.20 13.32 3.93
N PHE A 57 -5.46 14.37 3.59
CA PHE A 57 -4.02 14.45 3.78
C PHE A 57 -3.71 15.19 5.08
N ILE A 58 -3.03 14.52 6.00
CA ILE A 58 -2.60 15.09 7.27
C ILE A 58 -1.08 15.09 7.30
N LEU A 59 -0.48 16.29 7.24
CA LEU A 59 0.96 16.48 7.36
C LEU A 59 1.33 16.67 8.83
N GLY A 60 2.09 15.72 9.36
CA GLY A 60 2.83 15.85 10.61
C GLY A 60 4.24 16.39 10.37
N GLY A 61 5.00 16.59 11.45
CA GLY A 61 6.38 17.08 11.34
C GLY A 61 7.31 16.12 10.58
N ASP A 62 7.11 14.82 10.74
CA ASP A 62 7.94 13.74 10.19
C ASP A 62 7.13 12.63 9.49
N TYR A 63 5.82 12.83 9.31
CA TYR A 63 4.95 11.86 8.65
C TYR A 63 3.89 12.52 7.77
N LEU A 64 3.41 11.76 6.78
CA LEU A 64 2.20 12.06 6.02
C LEU A 64 1.20 10.93 6.29
N SER A 65 0.03 11.28 6.79
CA SER A 65 -1.09 10.34 6.97
C SER A 65 -2.15 10.60 5.90
N LEU A 66 -2.61 9.52 5.27
CA LEU A 66 -3.72 9.54 4.34
C LEU A 66 -4.87 8.76 4.95
N VAL A 67 -6.05 9.36 4.93
CA VAL A 67 -7.25 8.77 5.49
C VAL A 67 -8.36 8.88 4.45
N ASN A 68 -9.06 7.78 4.18
CA ASN A 68 -10.26 7.76 3.39
C ASN A 68 -11.37 6.99 4.15
N ASN A 69 -12.60 7.02 3.65
CA ASN A 69 -13.76 6.35 4.24
C ASN A 69 -14.15 5.05 3.52
N GLU A 70 -13.16 4.31 3.02
CA GLU A 70 -13.39 3.01 2.39
C GLU A 70 -14.06 2.00 3.34
N VAL A 71 -14.60 0.92 2.75
CA VAL A 71 -15.13 -0.23 3.50
C VAL A 71 -14.03 -0.95 4.27
N GLY A 72 -12.81 -0.93 3.74
CA GLY A 72 -11.60 -1.52 4.32
C GLY A 72 -11.18 -2.81 3.62
N PHE A 73 -9.98 -3.27 3.95
CA PHE A 73 -9.36 -4.40 3.25
C PHE A 73 -9.98 -5.75 3.57
N GLY A 74 -10.25 -6.51 2.50
CA GLY A 74 -10.46 -7.94 2.56
C GLY A 74 -9.15 -8.73 2.61
N ALA A 75 -9.28 -10.06 2.73
CA ALA A 75 -8.12 -10.95 2.78
C ALA A 75 -7.28 -10.91 1.49
N ASP A 76 -7.89 -10.65 0.33
CA ASP A 76 -7.18 -10.58 -0.95
C ASP A 76 -6.36 -9.31 -1.09
N ASN A 77 -6.86 -8.15 -0.63
CA ASN A 77 -6.07 -6.90 -0.59
C ASN A 77 -4.82 -7.09 0.28
N VAL A 78 -4.97 -7.71 1.46
CA VAL A 78 -3.83 -8.01 2.36
C VAL A 78 -2.84 -8.97 1.69
N ARG A 79 -3.31 -9.99 0.97
CA ARG A 79 -2.43 -10.91 0.21
C ARG A 79 -1.71 -10.20 -0.92
N ALA A 80 -2.38 -9.32 -1.67
CA ALA A 80 -1.80 -8.54 -2.76
C ALA A 80 -0.67 -7.64 -2.25
N LEU A 81 -0.92 -6.88 -1.18
CA LEU A 81 0.11 -6.10 -0.48
C LEU A 81 1.30 -6.97 -0.05
N CYS A 82 1.01 -8.16 0.47
CA CYS A 82 2.06 -9.09 0.87
C CYS A 82 2.85 -9.69 -0.32
N GLN A 83 2.28 -9.72 -1.51
CA GLN A 83 2.94 -10.21 -2.73
C GLN A 83 3.83 -9.14 -3.36
N ILE A 84 3.49 -7.85 -3.25
CA ILE A 84 4.35 -6.74 -3.68
C ILE A 84 5.71 -6.80 -3.00
N ALA A 85 5.75 -7.16 -1.72
CA ALA A 85 7.00 -7.39 -1.01
C ALA A 85 7.83 -8.53 -1.63
N ARG A 86 7.19 -9.57 -2.21
CA ARG A 86 7.81 -10.80 -2.78
C ARG A 86 8.24 -10.70 -4.24
N SER A 87 7.83 -9.68 -4.98
CA SER A 87 8.14 -9.61 -6.41
C SER A 87 9.57 -9.09 -6.67
N THR A 88 10.59 -9.94 -6.69
CA THR A 88 11.98 -9.58 -7.11
C THR A 88 12.13 -9.22 -8.60
N LYS A 89 11.08 -8.72 -9.27
CA LYS A 89 11.21 -8.19 -10.63
C LYS A 89 11.92 -6.84 -10.57
N THR A 90 13.23 -6.89 -10.77
CA THR A 90 14.06 -5.75 -11.14
C THR A 90 13.40 -5.02 -12.31
N SER A 91 13.07 -3.75 -12.08
CA SER A 91 12.65 -2.79 -13.10
C SER A 91 13.53 -2.93 -14.35
N ARG A 92 12.89 -3.17 -15.50
CA ARG A 92 13.47 -2.79 -16.78
C ARG A 92 12.97 -1.38 -17.04
N ASP A 93 13.92 -0.48 -17.22
CA ASP A 93 13.73 0.94 -17.51
C ASP A 93 12.51 1.21 -18.38
N GLY A 94 11.61 2.06 -17.88
CA GLY A 94 10.85 2.94 -18.73
C GLY A 94 9.35 2.98 -18.53
N TYR A 95 8.66 1.89 -18.20
CA TYR A 95 7.19 1.92 -18.11
C TYR A 95 6.67 0.71 -17.34
N ILE A 96 6.11 0.90 -16.15
CA ILE A 96 5.07 0.01 -15.62
C ILE A 96 4.06 0.86 -14.85
N GLY A 97 3.08 1.38 -15.59
CA GLY A 97 1.73 1.53 -15.06
C GLY A 97 0.97 0.21 -15.21
N GLU A 98 -0.14 0.13 -14.49
CA GLU A 98 -1.21 -0.88 -14.59
C GLU A 98 -0.91 -2.25 -14.00
N LYS A 99 -1.31 -2.43 -12.73
CA LYS A 99 -2.11 -3.58 -12.32
C LYS A 99 -3.14 -3.19 -11.27
N GLY A 100 -4.38 -3.03 -11.71
CA GLY A 100 -5.53 -3.53 -10.95
C GLY A 100 -5.50 -5.06 -10.80
#